data_AF-A0A5C5YIX9-F1
#
_entry.id   AF-A0A5C5YIX9-F1
#
_cell.length_a   1.000
_cell.length_b   1.000
_cell.length_c   1.000
_cell.angle_alpha   90.00
_cell.angle_beta   90.00
_cell.angle_gamma   90.00
#
_symmetry.space_group_name_H-M   'P 1'
#
loop_
_entity.id
_entity.type
_entity.pdbx_description
1 polymer ?
#
loop_
_entity_poly.entity_id
_entity_poly.type
_entity_poly.pdbx_seq_one_letter_code
_entity_poly.pdbx_strand_id
1 'polypeptide(L)'
;MKVIRPTWLTRCDSAEIEGAFLESIVDRYGDDEQASALIDMTIQELVFPFPAKVLGEKVDVVDASPSKYQAFGLDFIVQHKNKRFAVSGSSVELCEPVPEGHLYLAALFDWHSRF
;
A
#
# COMPACT_ATOMS: atom_id res chain seq x y z
N MET A 1 -4.60 -18.36 -6.13
CA MET A 1 -3.21 -17.86 -6.23
C MET A 1 -2.80 -17.50 -4.80
N LYS A 2 -1.66 -17.99 -4.28
CA LYS A 2 -1.25 -17.60 -2.92
C LYS A 2 -0.82 -16.14 -2.97
N VAL A 3 -1.59 -15.25 -2.34
CA VAL A 3 -1.24 -13.83 -2.22
C VAL A 3 0.08 -13.77 -1.45
N ILE A 4 1.17 -13.42 -2.15
CA ILE A 4 2.45 -13.16 -1.51
C ILE A 4 2.30 -11.80 -0.84
N ARG A 5 2.17 -11.81 0.49
CA ARG A 5 2.14 -10.57 1.29
C ARG A 5 3.57 -10.03 1.42
N PRO A 6 3.77 -8.72 1.28
CA PRO A 6 5.06 -8.12 1.58
C PRO A 6 5.52 -8.45 3.00
N THR A 7 6.81 -8.67 3.18
CA THR A 7 7.36 -9.09 4.47
C THR A 7 7.26 -8.02 5.55
N TRP A 8 7.24 -6.74 5.18
CA TRP A 8 7.08 -5.64 6.14
C TRP A 8 5.73 -5.69 6.88
N LEU A 9 4.68 -6.23 6.26
CA LEU A 9 3.35 -6.28 6.84
C LEU A 9 3.28 -7.12 8.13
N THR A 10 4.15 -8.14 8.26
CA THR A 10 4.18 -9.00 9.47
C THR A 10 4.74 -8.29 10.70
N ARG A 11 5.25 -7.07 10.55
CA ARG A 11 5.81 -6.25 11.62
C ARG A 11 4.85 -5.21 12.16
N CYS A 12 3.74 -4.96 11.45
CA CYS A 12 2.71 -4.02 11.90
C CYS A 12 1.83 -4.66 12.99
N ASP A 13 1.41 -3.86 13.96
CA ASP A 13 0.47 -4.32 14.98
C ASP A 13 -0.94 -4.46 14.37
N SER A 14 -1.61 -5.57 14.64
CA SER A 14 -2.93 -5.84 14.08
C SER A 14 -4.01 -4.85 14.54
N ALA A 15 -3.90 -4.32 15.76
CA ALA A 15 -4.83 -3.32 16.27
C ALA A 15 -4.61 -1.96 15.61
N GLU A 16 -3.36 -1.61 15.27
CA GLU A 16 -3.06 -0.40 14.50
C GLU A 16 -3.58 -0.51 13.06
N ILE A 17 -3.43 -1.68 12.43
CA ILE A 17 -3.99 -1.95 11.10
C ILE A 17 -5.52 -1.83 11.12
N GLU A 18 -6.18 -2.43 12.11
CA GLU A 18 -7.64 -2.35 12.25
C GLU A 18 -8.09 -0.90 12.54
N GLY A 19 -7.32 -0.13 13.31
CA GLY A 19 -7.57 1.30 13.51
C GLY A 19 -7.56 2.08 12.20
N ALA A 20 -6.52 1.92 11.38
CA ALA A 20 -6.41 2.56 10.07
C ALA A 20 -7.51 2.09 9.10
N PHE A 21 -7.90 0.81 9.16
CA PHE A 21 -9.03 0.28 8.40
C PHE A 21 -10.34 1.00 8.77
N LEU A 22 -10.71 1.02 10.06
CA LEU A 22 -11.95 1.62 10.54
C LEU A 22 -12.03 3.11 10.24
N GLU A 23 -10.91 3.83 10.36
CA GLU A 23 -10.81 5.25 9.99
C GLU A 23 -11.07 5.45 8.49
N SER A 24 -10.55 4.56 7.65
CA SER A 24 -10.69 4.67 6.19
C SER A 24 -12.11 4.41 5.70
N ILE A 25 -12.86 3.55 6.39
CA ILE A 25 -14.19 3.10 5.94
C ILE A 25 -15.36 3.80 6.63
N VAL A 26 -15.12 4.91 7.34
CA VAL A 26 -16.19 5.69 7.97
C VAL A 26 -17.22 6.10 6.91
N ASP A 27 -18.49 5.73 7.15
CA ASP A 27 -19.62 5.94 6.24
C ASP A 27 -19.47 5.28 4.85
N ARG A 28 -18.67 4.22 4.73
CA ARG A 28 -18.51 3.43 3.50
C ARG A 28 -19.16 2.05 3.68
N TYR A 29 -20.18 1.78 2.88
CA TYR A 29 -21.04 0.61 3.03
C TYR A 29 -20.91 -0.30 1.80
N GLY A 30 -20.14 -1.39 1.97
CA GLY A 30 -19.95 -2.41 0.92
C GLY A 30 -18.53 -2.46 0.38
N ASP A 31 -18.19 -3.60 -0.21
CA ASP A 31 -16.81 -3.96 -0.56
C ASP A 31 -16.16 -2.97 -1.53
N ASP A 32 -16.89 -2.52 -2.56
CA ASP A 32 -16.39 -1.57 -3.55
C ASP A 32 -16.11 -0.18 -2.94
N GLU A 33 -16.98 0.28 -2.05
CA GLU A 33 -16.81 1.57 -1.35
C GLU A 33 -15.64 1.52 -0.37
N GLN A 34 -15.48 0.40 0.35
CA GLN A 34 -14.37 0.18 1.27
C GLN A 34 -13.04 0.11 0.53
N ALA A 35 -12.97 -0.62 -0.58
CA ALA A 35 -11.77 -0.72 -1.41
C ALA A 35 -11.34 0.66 -1.92
N SER A 36 -12.27 1.42 -2.47
CA SER A 36 -12.00 2.78 -2.97
C SER A 36 -11.49 3.69 -1.86
N ALA A 37 -12.14 3.67 -0.69
CA ALA A 37 -11.76 4.53 0.42
C ALA A 37 -10.38 4.18 1.00
N LEU A 38 -10.05 2.89 1.08
CA LEU A 38 -8.71 2.44 1.52
C LEU A 38 -7.62 2.88 0.54
N ILE A 39 -7.87 2.81 -0.77
CA ILE A 39 -6.93 3.29 -1.80
C ILE A 39 -6.73 4.80 -1.65
N ASP A 40 -7.81 5.57 -1.55
CA ASP A 40 -7.78 7.02 -1.42
C ASP A 40 -7.02 7.47 -0.17
N MET A 41 -7.34 6.88 0.99
CA MET A 41 -6.65 7.16 2.26
C MET A 41 -5.17 6.78 2.20
N THR A 42 -4.83 5.65 1.57
CA THR A 42 -3.43 5.25 1.39
C THR A 42 -2.65 6.27 0.56
N ILE A 43 -3.23 6.78 -0.53
CA ILE A 43 -2.59 7.78 -1.40
C ILE A 43 -2.45 9.13 -0.68
N GLN A 44 -3.45 9.51 0.12
CA GLN A 44 -3.47 10.77 0.84
C GLN A 44 -2.43 10.81 1.99
N GLU A 45 -2.35 9.73 2.76
CA GLU A 45 -1.60 9.71 4.02
C GLU A 45 -0.15 9.23 3.86
N LEU A 46 0.18 8.51 2.78
CA LEU A 46 1.57 8.11 2.53
C LEU A 46 2.46 9.32 2.21
N VAL A 47 3.50 9.50 3.03
CA VAL A 47 4.47 10.58 2.83
C VAL A 47 5.56 10.15 1.84
N PHE A 48 5.59 10.77 0.67
CA PHE A 48 6.62 10.58 -0.36
C PHE A 48 7.73 11.66 -0.30
N PRO A 49 8.95 11.37 -0.79
CA PRO A 49 9.43 10.07 -1.23
C PRO A 49 9.93 9.19 -0.07
N PHE A 50 9.90 7.88 -0.24
CA PHE A 50 10.47 6.94 0.73
C PHE A 50 11.26 5.79 0.07
N PRO A 51 12.30 5.27 0.73
CA PRO A 51 13.09 4.16 0.19
C PRO A 51 12.34 2.84 0.32
N ALA A 52 12.42 2.00 -0.71
CA ALA A 52 11.85 0.67 -0.70
C ALA A 52 12.69 -0.32 -1.52
N LYS A 53 12.26 -1.58 -1.58
CA LYS A 53 12.80 -2.58 -2.50
C LYS A 53 11.72 -3.15 -3.39
N VAL A 54 12.06 -3.35 -4.66
CA VAL A 54 11.24 -4.07 -5.63
C VAL A 54 12.09 -5.19 -6.21
N LEU A 55 11.65 -6.44 -6.06
CA LEU A 55 12.41 -7.63 -6.49
C LEU A 55 13.86 -7.65 -5.96
N GLY A 56 14.08 -7.12 -4.75
CA GLY A 56 15.40 -7.03 -4.10
C GLY A 56 16.23 -5.81 -4.47
N GLU A 57 15.87 -5.06 -5.52
CA GLU A 57 16.55 -3.84 -5.94
C GLU A 57 16.05 -2.63 -5.13
N LYS A 58 16.97 -1.76 -4.72
CA LYS A 58 16.62 -0.52 -4.01
C LYS A 58 16.05 0.50 -4.99
N VAL A 59 14.92 1.10 -4.62
CA VAL A 59 14.23 2.13 -5.39
C VAL A 59 13.70 3.21 -4.44
N ASP A 60 13.46 4.40 -4.97
CA ASP A 60 12.72 5.44 -4.26
C ASP A 60 11.28 5.41 -4.74
N VAL A 61 10.32 5.22 -3.83
CA VAL A 61 8.90 5.41 -4.14
C VAL A 61 8.63 6.91 -4.08
N VAL A 62 8.17 7.48 -5.18
CA VAL A 62 8.02 8.94 -5.33
C VAL A 62 6.57 9.39 -5.46
N ASP A 63 5.65 8.46 -5.73
CA ASP A 63 4.21 8.76 -5.88
C ASP A 63 3.40 7.45 -5.79
N ALA A 64 2.08 7.56 -5.71
CA ALA A 64 1.15 6.44 -5.80
C ALA A 64 -0.11 6.82 -6.59
N SER A 65 -0.77 5.83 -7.17
CA SER A 65 -2.02 6.02 -7.90
C SER A 65 -2.90 4.78 -7.82
N PRO A 66 -4.23 4.91 -7.99
CA PRO A 66 -5.10 3.75 -8.13
C PRO A 66 -4.63 2.86 -9.28
N SER A 67 -4.58 1.54 -9.06
CA SER A 67 -4.05 0.61 -10.05
C SER A 67 -4.93 0.56 -11.29
N LYS A 68 -4.31 0.65 -12.48
CA LYS A 68 -5.03 0.54 -13.75
C LYS A 68 -5.53 -0.88 -14.03
N TYR A 69 -4.91 -1.88 -13.42
CA TYR A 69 -5.17 -3.30 -13.69
C TYR A 69 -5.77 -4.03 -12.47
N GLN A 70 -6.27 -3.29 -11.48
CA GLN A 70 -6.95 -3.79 -10.27
C GLN A 70 -6.08 -4.71 -9.38
N ALA A 71 -4.78 -4.86 -9.63
CA ALA A 71 -3.91 -5.65 -8.78
C ALA A 71 -3.70 -4.91 -7.45
N PHE A 72 -4.38 -5.36 -6.39
CA PHE A 72 -4.36 -4.75 -5.04
C PHE A 72 -4.78 -3.27 -4.99
N GLY A 73 -5.48 -2.78 -6.03
CA GLY A 73 -6.03 -1.43 -6.06
C GLY A 73 -5.02 -0.28 -6.15
N LEU A 74 -3.72 -0.51 -6.00
CA LEU A 74 -2.70 0.54 -5.87
C LEU A 74 -1.43 0.23 -6.68
N ASP A 75 -1.01 1.19 -7.52
CA ASP A 75 0.30 1.19 -8.18
C ASP A 75 1.20 2.27 -7.54
N PHE A 76 2.42 1.90 -7.16
CA PHE A 76 3.46 2.85 -6.76
C PHE A 76 4.26 3.32 -7.98
N ILE A 77 4.61 4.60 -8.00
CA ILE A 77 5.58 5.14 -8.95
C ILE A 77 6.95 5.12 -8.29
N VAL A 78 7.84 4.29 -8.83
CA VAL A 78 9.21 4.15 -8.34
C VAL A 78 10.20 4.82 -9.28
N GLN A 79 11.19 5.49 -8.70
CA GLN A 79 12.33 6.03 -9.40
C GLN A 79 13.54 5.09 -9.24
N HIS A 80 14.07 4.63 -10.37
CA HIS A 80 15.27 3.80 -10.43
C HIS A 80 16.11 4.20 -11.65
N LYS A 81 17.40 4.51 -11.45
CA LYS A 81 18.33 4.93 -12.50
C LYS A 81 17.78 6.07 -13.38
N ASN A 82 17.22 7.10 -12.75
CA ASN A 82 16.60 8.28 -13.38
C ASN A 82 15.41 7.99 -14.31
N LYS A 83 14.76 6.83 -14.14
CA LYS A 83 13.51 6.47 -14.83
C LYS A 83 12.42 6.20 -13.82
N ARG A 84 11.18 6.49 -14.19
CA ARG A 84 9.99 6.21 -13.38
C ARG A 84 9.25 4.99 -13.93
N PHE A 85 8.80 4.13 -13.03
CA PHE A 85 8.06 2.91 -13.35
C PHE A 85 6.86 2.79 -12.42
N ALA A 86 5.71 2.36 -12.95
CA ALA A 86 4.60 1.92 -12.12
C ALA A 86 4.82 0.46 -11.71
N VAL A 87 4.68 0.15 -10.43
CA VAL A 87 4.79 -1.20 -9.88
C VAL A 87 3.61 -1.47 -8.95
N SER A 88 3.07 -2.68 -8.97
CA SER A 88 2.00 -3.09 -8.03
C SER A 88 2.44 -2.85 -6.59
N GLY A 89 1.54 -2.29 -5.77
CA GLY A 89 1.79 -2.06 -4.35
C GLY A 89 2.27 -3.32 -3.62
N SER A 90 1.70 -4.48 -3.98
CA SER A 90 2.07 -5.79 -3.40
C SER A 90 3.49 -6.24 -3.69
N SER A 91 4.18 -5.60 -4.65
CA SER A 91 5.56 -5.94 -5.05
C SER A 91 6.62 -5.08 -4.34
N VAL A 92 6.18 -4.16 -3.48
CA VAL A 92 7.05 -3.22 -2.76
C VAL A 92 7.31 -3.71 -1.34
N GLU A 93 8.58 -3.83 -0.99
CA GLU A 93 9.06 -4.07 0.36
C GLU A 93 9.51 -2.75 0.99
N LEU A 94 8.78 -2.26 1.99
CA LEU A 94 9.13 -1.05 2.72
C LEU A 94 10.45 -1.25 3.47
N CYS A 95 11.33 -0.26 3.40
CA CYS A 95 12.55 -0.22 4.19
C CYS A 95 12.33 0.55 5.49
N GLU A 96 13.11 0.24 6.53
CA GLU A 96 13.14 1.07 7.73
C GLU A 96 13.93 2.38 7.46
N PRO A 97 13.46 3.52 7.98
CA PRO A 97 12.19 3.70 8.67
C PRO A 97 11.00 3.57 7.71
N VAL A 98 9.97 2.82 8.11
CA VAL A 98 8.73 2.74 7.32
C VAL A 98 8.12 4.13 7.13
N PRO A 99 7.52 4.42 5.96
CA PRO A 99 6.91 5.72 5.70
C PRO A 99 5.74 6.01 6.65
N GLU A 100 5.55 7.28 6.95
CA GLU A 100 4.31 7.75 7.56
C GLU A 100 3.12 7.40 6.65
N GLY A 101 1.98 7.02 7.26
CA GLY A 101 0.81 6.51 6.54
C GLY A 101 0.88 5.03 6.12
N HIS A 102 1.96 4.29 6.41
CA HIS A 102 2.08 2.87 6.02
C HIS A 102 0.98 1.96 6.60
N LEU A 103 0.32 2.36 7.69
CA LEU A 103 -0.79 1.61 8.30
C LEU A 103 -2.03 1.57 7.39
N TYR A 104 -2.31 2.62 6.61
CA TYR A 104 -3.41 2.62 5.64
C TYR A 104 -3.13 1.66 4.47
N LEU A 105 -1.87 1.60 4.01
CA LEU A 105 -1.41 0.60 3.05
C LEU A 105 -1.53 -0.83 3.61
N ALA A 106 -1.19 -1.00 4.89
CA ALA A 106 -1.32 -2.28 5.58
C ALA A 106 -2.79 -2.71 5.67
N ALA A 107 -3.70 -1.78 6.00
CA ALA A 107 -5.14 -1.99 6.03
C ALA A 107 -5.69 -2.38 4.65
N LEU A 108 -5.25 -1.71 3.58
CA LEU A 108 -5.62 -2.07 2.20
C LEU A 108 -5.22 -3.51 1.86
N PHE A 109 -3.98 -3.92 2.20
CA PHE A 109 -3.52 -5.28 1.94
C PHE A 109 -4.18 -6.33 2.84
N ASP A 110 -4.51 -5.99 4.08
CA ASP A 110 -5.27 -6.87 4.95
C ASP A 110 -6.69 -7.06 4.42
N TRP A 111 -7.37 -5.98 4.01
CA TRP A 111 -8.70 -6.04 3.39
C TRP A 111 -8.72 -6.93 2.14
N HIS A 112 -7.76 -6.74 1.22
CA HIS A 112 -7.62 -7.58 0.03
C HIS A 112 -7.37 -9.06 0.33
N SER A 113 -6.94 -9.40 1.54
CA SER A 113 -6.70 -10.78 1.95
C SER A 113 -7.92 -11.49 2.55
N ARG A 114 -8.99 -10.73 2.81
CA ARG A 114 -10.27 -11.23 3.34
C ARG A 114 -11.17 -11.82 2.23
N PHE A 115 -10.81 -11.61 0.96
CA PHE A 115 -11.53 -12.03 -0.25
C PHE A 115 -10.61 -12.81 -1.20
#